data_AF-A0A4Q5P5B5-F1
#
_entry.id   AF-A0A4Q5P5B5-F1
#
_cell.length_a   1.000
_cell.length_b   1.000
_cell.length_c   1.000
_cell.angle_alpha   90.00
_cell.angle_beta   90.00
_cell.angle_gamma   90.00
#
_symmetry.space_group_name_H-M   'P 1'
#
loop_
_entity.id
_entity.type
_entity.pdbx_description
1 polymer ?
#
loop_
_entity_poly.entity_id
_entity_poly.type
_entity_poly.pdbx_seq_one_letter_code
_entity_poly.pdbx_strand_id
1 'polypeptide(L)' 'MDAMRLSRAALKAGVSINPGPEWSVDQHHAHSRIRICFASPTHQDIRDGIAVLADVCRTEFGVPERIANVARAKG' A
#
# COMPACT_ATOMS: atom_id res chain seq x y z
N MET A 1 -0.30 -3.39 -9.22
CA MET A 1 -0.57 -2.14 -8.47
C MET A 1 0.43 -1.10 -8.92
N ASP A 2 -0.04 0.12 -9.21
CA ASP A 2 0.79 1.31 -9.46
C ASP A 2 1.07 2.01 -8.11
N ALA A 3 2.34 2.07 -7.70
CA ALA A 3 2.75 2.64 -6.42
C ALA A 3 2.55 4.16 -6.34
N MET A 4 2.67 4.88 -7.46
CA MET A 4 2.45 6.33 -7.50
C MET A 4 0.97 6.67 -7.35
N ARG A 5 0.08 5.90 -7.99
CA ARG A 5 -1.36 6.03 -7.78
C ARG A 5 -1.75 5.73 -6.33
N LEU A 6 -1.22 4.65 -5.75
CA LEU A 6 -1.47 4.32 -4.35
C LEU A 6 -0.99 5.43 -3.41
N SER A 7 0.22 5.98 -3.64
CA SER A 7 0.79 7.05 -2.81
C SER A 7 -0.12 8.28 -2.75
N ARG A 8 -0.64 8.75 -3.90
CA ARG A 8 -1.58 9.89 -3.94
C ARG A 8 -2.89 9.60 -3.21
N ALA A 9 -3.45 8.41 -3.38
CA ALA A 9 -4.71 8.02 -2.72
C ALA A 9 -4.51 7.87 -1.20
N ALA A 10 -3.42 7.25 -0.77
CA ALA A 10 -3.08 7.09 0.65
C ALA A 10 -2.84 8.45 1.32
N LEU A 11 -2.12 9.36 0.66
CA LEU A 11 -1.86 10.70 1.18
C LEU A 11 -3.15 11.49 1.37
N LYS A 12 -4.11 11.37 0.43
CA LYS A 12 -5.45 11.96 0.56
C LYS A 12 -6.23 11.39 1.75
N ALA A 13 -5.99 10.14 2.12
CA ALA A 13 -6.57 9.47 3.28
C ALA A 13 -5.77 9.71 4.59
N GLY A 14 -4.73 10.53 4.56
CA GLY A 14 -3.91 10.85 5.74
C GLY A 14 -2.77 9.86 6.03
N VAL A 15 -2.47 8.94 5.12
CA VAL A 15 -1.37 7.97 5.28
C VAL A 15 -0.26 8.26 4.28
N SER A 16 0.95 8.52 4.79
CA SER A 16 2.15 8.69 3.95
C SER A 16 2.85 7.36 3.70
N ILE A 17 3.23 7.09 2.45
CA ILE A 17 4.03 5.94 2.03
C ILE A 17 5.15 6.38 1.10
N ASN A 18 6.18 5.55 0.95
CA ASN A 18 7.27 5.80 0.02
C ASN A 18 7.07 4.94 -1.25
N PRO A 19 6.73 5.53 -2.41
CA PRO A 19 6.54 4.77 -3.64
C PRO A 19 7.89 4.41 -4.29
N GLY A 20 8.03 3.19 -4.78
CA GLY A 20 9.27 2.66 -5.35
C GLY A 20 9.92 3.53 -6.44
N PRO A 21 9.17 4.11 -7.41
CA PRO A 21 9.75 4.97 -8.44
C PRO A 21 10.49 6.21 -7.92
N GLU A 22 10.16 6.70 -6.72
CA GLU A 22 10.85 7.83 -6.10
C GLU A 22 12.11 7.40 -5.31
N TRP A 23 12.29 6.11 -5.06
CA TRP A 23 13.33 5.55 -4.19
C TRP A 23 14.24 4.54 -4.88
N SER A 24 14.18 4.46 -6.22
CA SER A 24 15.00 3.55 -7.03
C SER A 24 15.53 4.25 -8.28
N VAL A 25 16.75 3.87 -8.68
CA VAL A 25 17.32 4.28 -9.97
C VAL A 25 16.61 3.62 -11.16
N ASP A 26 16.02 2.45 -10.96
CA ASP A 26 15.19 1.76 -11.95
C ASP A 26 13.72 1.90 -11.57
N GLN A 27 13.12 2.98 -12.07
CA GLN A 27 11.73 3.31 -11.79
C GLN A 27 10.74 2.29 -12.38
N HIS A 28 11.07 1.70 -13.53
CA HIS A 28 10.22 0.72 -14.17
C HIS A 28 10.16 -0.55 -13.33
N HIS A 29 11.31 -1.06 -12.90
CA HIS A 29 11.38 -2.18 -11.98
C HIS A 29 10.67 -1.87 -10.67
N ALA A 30 10.83 -0.66 -10.11
CA ALA A 30 10.26 -0.27 -8.84
C ALA A 30 8.76 0.13 -8.89
N HIS A 31 8.12 0.13 -10.06
CA HIS A 31 6.76 0.63 -10.28
C HIS A 31 5.69 0.11 -9.31
N SER A 32 5.78 -1.16 -8.89
CA SER A 32 4.81 -1.79 -8.00
C SER A 32 5.33 -2.02 -6.57
N ARG A 33 6.42 -1.35 -6.18
CA ARG A 33 7.04 -1.50 -4.85
C ARG A 33 6.72 -0.30 -3.96
N ILE A 34 6.64 -0.53 -2.66
CA ILE A 34 6.48 0.51 -1.65
C ILE A 34 7.37 0.20 -0.44
N ARG A 35 7.75 1.24 0.31
CA ARG A 35 8.37 1.12 1.64
C ARG A 35 7.52 1.85 2.67
N ILE A 36 7.26 1.18 3.80
CA ILE A 36 6.58 1.76 4.95
C ILE A 36 7.60 1.97 6.07
N CYS A 37 7.57 3.13 6.72
CA CYS A 37 8.49 3.47 7.81
C CYS A 37 7.74 3.46 9.14
N PHE A 38 8.30 2.76 10.13
CA PHE A 38 7.71 2.61 11.47
C PHE A 38 8.60 3.20 12.58
N ALA A 39 9.57 4.05 12.23
CA ALA A 39 10.56 4.55 13.18
C ALA A 39 9.98 5.50 14.25
N SER A 40 8.97 6.31 13.90
CA SER A 40 8.36 7.32 14.76
C SER A 40 6.92 7.04 15.27
N PRO A 41 6.02 6.34 14.55
CA PRO A 41 4.64 6.17 15.00
C PRO A 41 4.52 5.25 16.21
N THR A 42 3.48 5.44 17.02
CA THR A 42 3.14 4.49 18.09
C THR A 42 2.58 3.19 17.50
N HIS A 43 2.51 2.11 18.30
CA HIS A 43 1.86 0.88 17.84
C HIS A 43 0.39 1.08 17.42
N GLN A 44 -0.32 2.04 18.02
CA GLN A 44 -1.70 2.32 17.65
C GLN A 44 -1.76 3.05 16.30
N ASP A 45 -0.92 4.08 16.10
CA ASP A 45 -0.82 4.77 14.81
C ASP A 45 -0.48 3.82 13.66
N ILE A 46 0.38 2.83 13.92
CA ILE A 46 0.73 1.79 12.95
C ILE A 46 -0.51 0.97 12.58
N ARG A 47 -1.29 0.51 13.58
CA ARG A 47 -2.50 -0.29 13.32
C ARG A 47 -3.53 0.50 12.52
N ASP A 48 -3.79 1.74 12.93
CA ASP A 48 -4.80 2.59 12.31
C ASP A 48 -4.36 3.00 10.89
N GLY A 49 -3.10 3.39 10.72
CA GLY A 49 -2.54 3.72 9.41
C GLY A 49 -2.53 2.54 8.43
N ILE A 50 -2.22 1.33 8.90
CA ILE A 50 -2.28 0.11 8.06
C ILE A 50 -3.73 -0.24 7.69
N ALA A 51 -4.70 -0.07 8.61
CA ALA A 51 -6.11 -0.29 8.30
C ALA A 51 -6.60 0.66 7.19
N VAL A 52 -6.31 1.96 7.31
CA VAL A 52 -6.63 2.96 6.29
C VAL A 52 -5.94 2.61 4.96
N LEU A 53 -4.66 2.25 4.98
CA LEU A 53 -3.93 1.87 3.76
C LEU A 53 -4.56 0.64 3.08
N ALA A 54 -5.00 -0.36 3.85
CA ALA A 54 -5.65 -1.56 3.34
C ALA A 54 -6.99 -1.23 2.66
N ASP A 55 -7.78 -0.32 3.24
CA ASP A 55 -9.06 0.13 2.67
C ASP A 55 -8.85 0.94 1.40
N VAL A 56 -7.83 1.81 1.35
CA VAL A 56 -7.43 2.50 0.12
C VAL A 56 -7.02 1.49 -0.95
N CYS A 57 -6.21 0.48 -0.60
CA CYS A 57 -5.81 -0.56 -1.55
C CYS A 57 -7.02 -1.29 -2.14
N ARG A 58 -7.96 -1.69 -1.27
CA ARG A 58 -9.21 -2.37 -1.67
C ARG A 58 -10.07 -1.50 -2.58
N THR A 59 -10.19 -0.21 -2.27
CA THR A 59 -11.03 0.72 -3.03
C THR A 59 -10.42 1.05 -4.38
N GLU A 60 -9.11 1.29 -4.44
CA GLU A 60 -8.42 1.72 -5.65
C GLU A 60 -8.12 0.57 -6.62
N PHE A 61 -7.85 -0.64 -6.09
CA PHE A 61 -7.33 -1.76 -6.86
C PHE A 61 -8.15 -3.05 -6.73
N GLY A 62 -9.20 -3.05 -5.92
CA GLY A 62 -10.00 -4.23 -5.62
C GLY A 62 -9.29 -5.22 -4.68
N VAL A 63 -9.88 -6.39 -4.52
CA VAL A 63 -9.28 -7.52 -3.80
C VAL A 63 -8.85 -8.56 -4.84
N PRO A 64 -7.60 -9.03 -4.84
CA PRO A 64 -7.20 -10.09 -5.76
C PRO A 64 -7.95 -11.39 -5.44
N GLU A 65 -8.36 -12.12 -6.48
CA GLU A 65 -9.07 -13.40 -6.35
C GLU A 65 -8.24 -14.48 -5.63
N ARG A 66 -6.91 -14.33 -5.66
CA ARG A 66 -5.94 -15.17 -4.96
C ARG A 66 -5.03 -14.30 -4.10
N ILE A 67 -4.83 -14.72 -2.85
CA ILE A 67 -3.84 -14.16 -1.94
C ILE A 67 -2.91 -15.30 -1.57
N ALA A 68 -1.63 -15.19 -1.94
CA ALA A 68 -0.67 -16.31 -1.90
C ALA A 68 -1.22 -17.55 -2.66
N ASN A 69 -0.91 -18.76 -2.16
CA ASN A 69 -1.44 -20.02 -2.72
C ASN A 69 -2.87 -20.36 -2.26
N VAL A 70 -3.58 -19.40 -1.65
CA VAL A 70 -4.93 -19.60 -1.12
C VAL A 70 -5.94 -18.86 -2.01
N ALA A 71 -6.89 -19.60 -2.58
CA ALA A 71 -8.02 -19.00 -3.27
C ALA A 71 -8.97 -18.40 -2.23
N ARG A 72 -9.54 -17.22 -2.53
CA ARG A 72 -10.48 -16.58 -1.62
C ARG A 72 -11.72 -17.48 -1.48
N ALA A 73 -12.12 -17.79 -0.25
CA ALA A 73 -13.40 -18.44 0.00
C ALA A 73 -14.51 -17.53 -0.55
N LYS A 74 -15.41 -18.10 -1.37
CA LYS A 74 -16.62 -17.40 -1.80
C LYS A 74 -17.49 -17.21 -0.56
N GLY A 75 -17.54 -15.98 -0.05
CA GLY A 75 -18.54 -15.54 0.91
C GLY A 75 -19.83 -15.20 0.19
#